data_AF-A0A535YW44-F1
#
_entry.id   AF-A0A535YW44-F1
#
_cell.length_a   1.000
_cell.length_b   1.000
_cell.length_c   1.000
_cell.angle_alpha   90.00
_cell.angle_beta   90.00
_cell.angle_gamma   90.00
#
_symmetry.space_group_name_H-M   'P 1'
#
loop_
_entity.id
_entity.type
_entity.pdbx_description
1 polymer ?
#
loop_
_entity_poly.entity_id
_entity_poly.type
_entity_poly.pdbx_seq_one_letter_code
_entity_poly.pdbx_strand_id
1 'polypeptide(L)' 'KTGWTGRAGGCLIATATREGQHLLVVVMGSPRVFEEAAALLDYGFAGGV' A
#
# COMPACT_ATOMS: atom_id res chain seq x y z
N LYS A 1 -6.20 5.77 3.09
CA LYS A 1 -7.54 5.44 3.63
C LYS A 1 -7.64 3.95 3.94
N THR A 2 -8.08 3.58 5.15
CA THR A 2 -8.34 2.19 5.57
C THR A 2 -9.80 1.78 5.31
N GLY A 3 -10.07 0.48 5.21
CA GLY A 3 -11.42 -0.11 5.17
C GLY A 3 -11.41 -1.57 5.62
N TRP A 4 -12.50 -2.02 6.26
CA TRP A 4 -12.63 -3.41 6.69
C TRP A 4 -14.10 -3.83 6.76
N THR A 5 -14.39 -5.05 6.30
CA THR A 5 -15.63 -5.78 6.61
C THR A 5 -15.33 -7.27 6.71
N GLY A 6 -16.20 -8.05 7.36
CA GLY A 6 -16.02 -9.51 7.45
C GLY A 6 -15.95 -10.22 6.09
N ARG A 7 -16.58 -9.66 5.04
CA ARG A 7 -16.54 -10.24 3.68
C ARG A 7 -15.38 -9.72 2.82
N ALA A 8 -14.92 -8.50 3.07
CA ALA A 8 -13.88 -7.87 2.26
C ALA A 8 -12.47 -8.07 2.82
N GLY A 9 -12.33 -8.47 4.09
CA GLY A 9 -11.04 -8.45 4.78
C GLY A 9 -10.53 -7.01 4.98
N GLY A 10 -9.23 -6.87 5.23
CA GLY A 10 -8.58 -5.56 5.33
C GLY A 10 -8.31 -4.96 3.95
N CYS A 11 -8.65 -3.68 3.79
CA CYS A 11 -8.32 -2.87 2.62
C CYS A 11 -7.56 -1.60 3.04
N LEU A 12 -6.59 -1.21 2.24
CA LEU A 12 -5.80 0.00 2.45
C LEU A 12 -5.45 0.66 1.12
N ILE A 13 -5.74 1.96 1.03
CA ILE A 13 -5.16 2.85 0.03
C ILE A 13 -4.10 3.67 0.77
N ALA A 14 -2.85 3.63 0.32
CA ALA A 14 -1.77 4.41 0.90
C ALA A 14 -1.00 5.15 -0.19
N THR A 15 -0.42 6.29 0.17
CA THR A 15 0.47 7.05 -0.69
C THR A 15 1.75 7.38 0.08
N ALA A 16 2.85 7.50 -0.64
CA ALA A 16 4.11 7.98 -0.07
C ALA A 16 4.89 8.80 -1.11
N THR A 17 5.78 9.63 -0.60
CA THR A 17 6.69 10.45 -1.40
C THR A 17 8.11 10.19 -0.93
N ARG A 18 9.02 9.88 -1.85
CA ARG A 18 10.47 9.77 -1.59
C ARG A 18 11.22 10.34 -2.79
N GLU A 19 12.23 11.17 -2.52
CA GLU A 19 13.13 11.71 -3.55
C GLU A 19 12.41 12.32 -4.78
N GLY A 20 11.29 13.02 -4.54
CA GLY A 20 10.48 13.64 -5.61
C GLY A 20 9.54 12.68 -6.35
N GLN A 21 9.63 11.38 -6.12
CA GLN A 21 8.67 10.39 -6.63
C GLN A 21 7.48 10.25 -5.68
N HIS A 22 6.27 10.27 -6.24
CA HIS A 22 5.01 10.08 -5.52
C HIS A 22 4.33 8.78 -5.98
N LEU A 23 4.11 7.85 -5.06
CA LEU A 23 3.49 6.56 -5.34
C LEU A 23 2.19 6.37 -4.57
N LEU A 24 1.28 5.58 -5.14
CA LEU A 24 0.02 5.14 -4.56
C LEU A 24 -0.06 3.62 -4.63
N VAL A 25 -0.51 2.98 -3.55
CA VAL A 25 -0.80 1.55 -3.49
C VAL A 25 -2.22 1.31 -3.00
N VAL A 26 -2.81 0.22 -3.52
CA VAL A 26 -4.11 -0.29 -3.06
C VAL A 26 -3.94 -1.76 -2.70
N VAL A 27 -4.19 -2.09 -1.45
CA VAL A 27 -4.21 -3.46 -0.92
C VAL A 27 -5.65 -3.82 -0.59
N MET A 28 -6.10 -4.99 -0.99
CA MET A 28 -7.47 -5.49 -0.75
C MET A 28 -7.42 -6.92 -0.22
N GLY A 29 -8.32 -7.26 0.72
CA GLY A 29 -8.46 -8.63 1.20
C GLY A 29 -7.32 -9.15 2.07
N SER A 30 -6.52 -8.27 2.68
CA SER A 30 -5.31 -8.65 3.40
C SER A 30 -5.49 -8.62 4.93
N PRO A 31 -4.91 -9.58 5.68
CA PRO A 31 -4.79 -9.49 7.13
C PRO A 31 -3.63 -8.60 7.60
N ARG A 32 -2.75 -8.16 6.68
CA ARG A 32 -1.50 -7.41 6.95
C ARG A 32 -1.37 -6.22 6.00
N VAL A 33 -2.44 -5.44 5.89
CA VAL A 33 -2.54 -4.35 4.91
C VAL A 33 -1.41 -3.33 5.01
N PHE A 34 -0.92 -3.05 6.22
CA PHE A 34 0.12 -2.04 6.44
C PHE A 34 1.50 -2.54 6.03
N GLU A 35 1.85 -3.77 6.41
CA GLU A 35 3.11 -4.40 6.06
C GLU A 35 3.21 -4.62 4.55
N GLU A 36 2.12 -5.09 3.93
CA GLU A 36 2.08 -5.32 2.48
C GLU A 36 2.11 -4.01 1.70
N ALA A 37 1.41 -2.96 2.17
CA ALA A 37 1.50 -1.64 1.54
C ALA A 37 2.91 -1.03 1.66
N ALA A 38 3.58 -1.19 2.80
CA ALA A 38 4.96 -0.73 2.98
C ALA A 38 5.92 -1.46 2.03
N ALA A 39 5.84 -2.79 1.95
CA ALA A 39 6.67 -3.59 1.05
C ALA A 39 6.46 -3.23 -0.43
N LEU A 40 5.21 -2.98 -0.85
CA LEU A 40 4.90 -2.54 -2.21
C LEU A 40 5.44 -1.14 -2.52
N LEU A 41 5.33 -0.20 -1.57
CA LEU A 41 5.91 1.12 -1.72
C LEU A 41 7.43 1.06 -1.79
N ASP A 42 8.08 0.28 -0.92
CA ASP A 42 9.53 0.08 -0.93
C ASP A 42 10.00 -0.53 -2.25
N TYR A 43 9.30 -1.54 -2.76
CA TYR A 43 9.55 -2.11 -4.08
C TYR A 43 9.41 -1.06 -5.19
N GLY A 44 8.35 -0.25 -5.17
CA GLY A 44 8.11 0.80 -6.15
C GLY A 44 9.21 1.87 -6.16
N PHE A 45 9.73 2.25 -4.99
CA PHE A 45 10.84 3.20 -4.88
C PHE A 45 12.19 2.59 -5.26
N ALA A 46 12.41 1.29 -5.01
CA ALA A 46 13.65 0.61 -5.38
C ALA A 46 13.83 0.42 -6.90
N GLY A 47 12.72 0.34 -7.65
CA GLY A 47 12.71 0.17 -9.10
C GLY A 47 12.63 1.46 -9.92
N GLY A 48 12.90 2.63 -9.32
CA GLY A 48 12.72 3.93 -9.96
C GLY A 48 13.41 4.05 -11.34
N VAL A 49 12.60 4.38 -12.35
CA VAL A 49 12.95 4.79 -13.73
C VAL A 49 13.75 6.08 -13.75
#